data_AF-A0AAU5IVF3-F1
#
_entry.id   AF-A0AAU5IVF3-F1
#
_cell.length_a   1.000
_cell.length_b   1.000
_cell.length_c   1.000
_cell.angle_alpha   90.00
_cell.angle_beta   90.00
_cell.angle_gamma   90.00
#
_symmetry.space_group_name_H-M   'P 1'
#
loop_
_entity.id
_entity.type
_entity.pdbx_description
1 polymer ?
#
loop_
_entity_poly.entity_id
_entity_poly.type
_entity_poly.pdbx_seq_one_letter_code
_entity_poly.pdbx_strand_id
1 'polypeptide(L)'
;MFNPSPTPLARTGARRATLTALVVASSAGLAISPLGASGAVAAEKKHPITIAVTTDPAQPQPGDDGAAYIAEVKKSVLAAAELWSDESDGHVEFSIEATRWAPGLGTCDGDRGHARSEVSKAIGFTGGPRKHLIVAVGNCAGGSATGTVTSGPDSGGAIYVPGLGSGGTYAHELGHNLGFGHAGVLVCPGGTVDGSLTADWGEKGTCKGSEYGDAWDVQGATRSWMFKPLSSPNRIRLGWLPADRYQVVKGAGADQKVTIRSRDNESGLVAVQATDPADGRTFYVELSRPVDRDKDIENPDGRVTEAEGAKLRRGYGVRILRYAGKGTSTMVVPTAAGGDGVRNLYWSAGETFKTADGGLRIEVVGNDGGQATLRIKTTGDAEQPLRAPAAPVAGSNDHTPAHGDKGDPADPADAPTADPAPAADAAGEKPAATASEASTPNLAQSGTDLSAGVIGLVLVCAGAGAFLIGRTRLLRTRR
;
A
#
# COMPACT_ATOMS: atom_id res chain seq x y z
N MET A 1 -43.39 7.81 26.15
CA MET A 1 -42.41 8.91 26.21
C MET A 1 -41.08 8.34 26.67
N PHE A 2 -40.22 7.94 25.73
CA PHE A 2 -38.80 7.66 25.95
C PHE A 2 -38.12 7.96 24.62
N ASN A 3 -37.17 8.88 24.64
CA ASN A 3 -36.40 9.32 23.47
C ASN A 3 -34.92 9.24 23.86
N PRO A 4 -34.07 8.45 23.18
CA PRO A 4 -32.64 8.49 23.40
C PRO A 4 -31.99 9.47 22.41
N SER A 5 -31.24 10.43 22.95
CA SER A 5 -30.39 11.34 22.18
C SER A 5 -29.12 10.62 21.71
N PRO A 6 -28.66 10.81 20.46
CA PRO A 6 -27.36 10.33 20.02
C PRO A 6 -26.26 11.38 20.24
N THR A 7 -25.11 10.92 20.72
CA THR A 7 -23.85 11.68 20.82
C THR A 7 -23.26 11.91 19.42
N PRO A 8 -22.76 13.10 19.07
CA PRO A 8 -22.19 13.35 17.74
C PRO A 8 -20.72 12.91 17.65
N LEU A 9 -20.39 12.23 16.54
CA LEU A 9 -19.04 11.95 16.08
C LEU A 9 -18.28 13.24 15.76
N ALA A 10 -17.02 13.31 16.18
CA ALA A 10 -16.11 14.42 15.94
C ALA A 10 -15.79 14.52 14.44
N ARG A 11 -16.19 15.63 13.81
CA ARG A 11 -15.76 16.03 12.47
C ARG A 11 -14.33 16.58 12.54
N THR A 12 -13.36 15.88 11.95
CA THR A 12 -12.09 16.46 11.54
C THR A 12 -12.35 17.47 10.41
N GLY A 13 -12.10 18.74 10.70
CA GLY A 13 -12.39 19.83 9.78
C GLY A 13 -11.29 19.97 8.73
N ALA A 14 -11.66 19.82 7.46
CA ALA A 14 -10.87 20.32 6.33
C ALA A 14 -10.72 21.84 6.47
N ARG A 15 -9.50 22.32 6.71
CA ARG A 15 -9.18 23.75 6.75
C ARG A 15 -8.49 24.14 5.45
N ARG A 16 -9.24 24.78 4.54
CA ARG A 16 -8.70 25.51 3.40
C ARG A 16 -7.83 26.67 3.90
N ALA A 17 -6.58 26.73 3.46
CA ALA A 17 -5.74 27.91 3.61
C ALA A 17 -6.23 29.01 2.64
N THR A 18 -6.66 30.14 3.18
CA THR A 18 -7.01 31.33 2.41
C THR A 18 -5.73 32.14 2.15
N LEU A 19 -5.24 32.15 0.91
CA LEU A 19 -4.15 33.04 0.50
C LEU A 19 -4.73 34.44 0.24
N THR A 20 -4.43 35.40 1.10
CA THR A 20 -4.77 36.82 0.86
C THR A 20 -3.68 37.45 0.01
N ALA A 21 -3.93 37.65 -1.29
CA ALA A 21 -3.04 38.40 -2.16
C ALA A 21 -3.17 39.90 -1.92
N LEU A 22 -2.10 40.53 -1.47
CA LEU A 22 -1.97 41.99 -1.34
C LEU A 22 -1.55 42.56 -2.70
N VAL A 23 -2.47 43.22 -3.41
CA VAL A 23 -2.16 43.93 -4.67
C VAL A 23 -1.73 45.35 -4.34
N VAL A 24 -0.45 45.65 -4.56
CA VAL A 24 0.07 47.02 -4.60
C VAL A 24 -0.09 47.52 -6.03
N ALA A 25 -0.95 48.52 -6.23
CA ALA A 25 -1.10 49.19 -7.52
C ALA A 25 0.03 50.20 -7.73
N SER A 26 0.78 50.05 -8.81
CA SER A 26 1.64 51.11 -9.35
C SER A 26 1.36 51.26 -10.85
N SER A 27 1.25 52.50 -11.29
CA SER A 27 0.65 52.94 -12.53
C SER A 27 1.63 53.02 -13.70
N ALA A 28 1.06 52.76 -14.89
CA ALA A 28 1.49 53.15 -16.24
C ALA A 28 2.65 52.39 -16.91
N GLY A 29 2.35 51.75 -18.05
CA GLY A 29 3.32 51.53 -19.13
C GLY A 29 3.17 50.23 -19.92
N LEU A 30 2.69 50.35 -21.16
CA LEU A 30 2.68 49.37 -22.26
C LEU A 30 1.80 48.12 -22.13
N ALA A 31 0.71 48.13 -22.92
CA ALA A 31 -0.04 46.94 -23.29
C ALA A 31 0.81 46.03 -24.19
N ILE A 32 1.42 45.01 -23.60
CA ILE A 32 1.83 43.79 -24.31
C ILE A 32 0.66 42.84 -24.13
N SER A 33 -0.02 42.50 -25.23
CA SER A 33 -1.03 41.42 -25.22
C SER A 33 -0.36 40.14 -24.71
N PRO A 34 -0.82 39.54 -23.60
CA PRO A 34 -0.29 38.25 -23.20
C PRO A 34 -0.72 37.23 -24.25
N LEU A 35 0.26 36.72 -25.00
CA LEU A 35 0.17 35.44 -25.67
C LEU A 35 -0.39 34.43 -24.67
N GLY A 36 -1.39 33.67 -25.13
CA GLY A 36 -2.32 32.91 -24.33
C GLY A 36 -1.69 32.27 -23.09
N ALA A 37 -2.18 32.68 -21.93
CA ALA A 37 -2.31 31.75 -20.82
C ALA A 37 -3.28 30.67 -21.31
N SER A 38 -2.75 29.59 -21.91
CA SER A 38 -3.44 28.32 -21.95
C SER A 38 -3.82 28.04 -20.51
N GLY A 39 -5.10 28.23 -20.19
CA GLY A 39 -5.63 27.86 -18.90
C GLY A 39 -5.27 26.39 -18.71
N ALA A 40 -4.41 26.10 -17.74
CA ALA A 40 -4.22 24.75 -17.28
C ALA A 40 -5.60 24.31 -16.80
N VAL A 41 -6.32 23.56 -17.64
CA VAL A 41 -7.57 22.92 -17.25
C VAL A 41 -7.19 22.10 -16.03
N ALA A 42 -7.81 22.38 -14.89
CA ALA A 42 -7.58 21.58 -13.69
C ALA A 42 -7.81 20.11 -14.08
N ALA A 43 -6.80 19.27 -13.88
CA ALA A 43 -6.90 17.86 -14.22
C ALA A 43 -8.16 17.29 -13.56
N GLU A 44 -8.96 16.55 -14.32
CA GLU A 44 -10.20 15.97 -13.80
C GLU A 44 -9.85 14.87 -12.79
N LYS A 45 -10.23 15.10 -11.54
CA LYS A 45 -9.91 14.24 -10.40
C LYS A 45 -10.94 13.14 -10.18
N LYS A 46 -12.04 13.09 -10.94
CA LYS A 46 -13.17 12.20 -10.67
C LYS A 46 -13.00 10.84 -11.34
N HIS A 47 -13.15 9.80 -10.54
CA HIS A 47 -13.07 8.41 -10.97
C HIS A 47 -14.40 7.70 -10.67
N PRO A 48 -15.38 7.74 -11.58
CA PRO A 48 -16.65 7.05 -11.38
C PRO A 48 -16.47 5.53 -11.36
N ILE A 49 -17.06 4.90 -10.35
CA ILE A 49 -17.09 3.45 -10.13
C ILE A 49 -18.50 2.93 -10.42
N THR A 50 -18.58 1.95 -11.31
CA THR A 50 -19.74 1.05 -11.41
C THR A 50 -19.45 -0.22 -10.63
N ILE A 51 -20.28 -0.50 -9.63
CA ILE A 51 -20.22 -1.75 -8.85
C ILE A 51 -21.23 -2.74 -9.43
N ALA A 52 -20.77 -3.94 -9.76
CA ALA A 52 -21.60 -5.08 -10.07
C ALA A 52 -21.39 -6.14 -8.98
N VAL A 53 -22.47 -6.52 -8.32
CA VAL A 53 -22.47 -7.62 -7.36
C VAL A 53 -23.12 -8.83 -8.03
N THR A 54 -22.43 -9.95 -7.97
CA THR A 54 -22.83 -11.21 -8.58
C THR A 54 -22.64 -12.36 -7.58
N THR A 55 -22.95 -13.56 -8.03
CA THR A 55 -22.81 -14.81 -7.30
C THR A 55 -22.23 -15.86 -8.24
N ASP A 56 -21.46 -16.78 -7.66
CA ASP A 56 -21.12 -18.02 -8.32
C ASP A 56 -22.39 -18.91 -8.34
N PRO A 57 -22.87 -19.36 -9.52
CA PRO A 57 -24.04 -20.23 -9.62
C PRO A 57 -23.83 -21.62 -8.99
N ALA A 58 -22.59 -22.05 -8.77
CA ALA A 58 -22.25 -23.31 -8.10
C ALA A 58 -22.38 -23.24 -6.56
N GLN A 59 -22.52 -22.04 -6.00
CA GLN A 59 -22.63 -21.81 -4.56
C GLN A 59 -24.08 -21.45 -4.16
N PRO A 60 -24.46 -21.62 -2.86
CA PRO A 60 -25.76 -21.21 -2.37
C PRO A 60 -26.05 -19.73 -2.70
N GLN A 61 -27.25 -19.47 -3.19
CA GLN A 61 -27.68 -18.13 -3.57
C GLN A 61 -28.29 -17.40 -2.36
N PRO A 62 -28.08 -16.10 -2.22
CA PRO A 62 -28.72 -15.33 -1.16
C PRO A 62 -30.23 -15.18 -1.45
N GLY A 63 -31.04 -15.17 -0.39
CA GLY A 63 -32.50 -14.99 -0.50
C GLY A 63 -32.96 -13.52 -0.51
N ASP A 64 -32.03 -12.56 -0.48
CA ASP A 64 -32.30 -11.12 -0.31
C ASP A 64 -31.98 -10.28 -1.57
N ASP A 65 -31.94 -10.93 -2.73
CA ASP A 65 -31.52 -10.31 -4.01
C ASP A 65 -30.16 -9.58 -3.92
N GLY A 66 -29.26 -10.08 -3.07
CA GLY A 66 -27.91 -9.55 -2.91
C GLY A 66 -27.83 -8.24 -2.13
N ALA A 67 -28.90 -7.82 -1.45
CA ALA A 67 -28.94 -6.55 -0.72
C ALA A 67 -27.82 -6.45 0.34
N ALA A 68 -27.60 -7.51 1.13
CA ALA A 68 -26.53 -7.55 2.13
C ALA A 68 -25.14 -7.47 1.48
N TYR A 69 -24.93 -8.18 0.39
CA TYR A 69 -23.67 -8.16 -0.37
C TYR A 69 -23.37 -6.77 -0.92
N ILE A 70 -24.37 -6.12 -1.53
CA ILE A 70 -24.27 -4.75 -2.04
C ILE A 70 -23.88 -3.78 -0.93
N ALA A 71 -24.50 -3.88 0.25
CA ALA A 71 -24.19 -3.01 1.38
C ALA A 71 -22.73 -3.15 1.83
N GLU A 72 -22.22 -4.38 1.95
CA GLU A 72 -20.84 -4.61 2.38
C GLU A 72 -19.82 -4.16 1.32
N VAL A 73 -20.07 -4.44 0.04
CA VAL A 73 -19.19 -3.98 -1.05
C VAL A 73 -19.12 -2.46 -1.08
N LYS A 74 -20.26 -1.76 -0.97
CA LYS A 74 -20.28 -0.28 -0.94
C LYS A 74 -19.44 0.26 0.22
N LYS A 75 -19.58 -0.31 1.41
CA LYS A 75 -18.81 0.10 2.59
C LYS A 75 -17.30 -0.06 2.35
N SER A 76 -16.87 -1.20 1.84
CA SER A 76 -15.46 -1.46 1.55
C SER A 76 -14.89 -0.58 0.44
N VAL A 77 -15.67 -0.32 -0.62
CA VAL A 77 -15.29 0.59 -1.72
C VAL A 77 -15.17 2.03 -1.25
N LEU A 78 -16.06 2.49 -0.37
CA LEU A 78 -15.98 3.84 0.20
C LEU A 78 -14.72 4.02 1.07
N ALA A 79 -14.34 2.99 1.84
CA ALA A 79 -13.10 3.03 2.61
C ALA A 79 -11.85 3.06 1.71
N ALA A 80 -11.86 2.31 0.60
CA ALA A 80 -10.80 2.40 -0.41
C ALA A 80 -10.75 3.77 -1.09
N ALA A 81 -11.91 4.38 -1.36
CA ALA A 81 -12.01 5.72 -1.94
C ALA A 81 -11.40 6.79 -1.01
N GLU A 82 -11.64 6.68 0.30
CA GLU A 82 -11.03 7.56 1.31
C GLU A 82 -9.51 7.45 1.29
N LEU A 83 -8.95 6.23 1.30
CA LEU A 83 -7.52 6.03 1.18
C LEU A 83 -6.95 6.72 -0.06
N TRP A 84 -7.52 6.46 -1.24
CA TRP A 84 -6.97 7.00 -2.48
C TRP A 84 -7.10 8.51 -2.60
N SER A 85 -8.15 9.10 -2.01
CA SER A 85 -8.26 10.56 -1.90
C SER A 85 -7.10 11.14 -1.08
N ASP A 86 -6.75 10.49 0.04
CA ASP A 86 -5.68 10.97 0.92
C ASP A 86 -4.29 10.73 0.31
N GLU A 87 -3.99 9.51 -0.15
CA GLU A 87 -2.67 9.12 -0.67
C GLU A 87 -2.29 9.87 -1.96
N SER A 88 -3.31 10.32 -2.71
CA SER A 88 -3.13 11.09 -3.93
C SER A 88 -3.12 12.60 -3.73
N ASP A 89 -3.22 13.12 -2.50
CA ASP A 89 -3.40 14.56 -2.21
C ASP A 89 -4.59 15.16 -3.00
N GLY A 90 -5.67 14.38 -3.07
CA GLY A 90 -6.90 14.72 -3.80
C GLY A 90 -6.73 14.78 -5.32
N HIS A 91 -5.71 14.13 -5.89
CA HIS A 91 -5.60 13.95 -7.35
C HIS A 91 -6.56 12.88 -7.88
N VAL A 92 -7.01 11.95 -7.02
CA VAL A 92 -7.96 10.87 -7.32
C VAL A 92 -9.14 10.94 -6.36
N GLU A 93 -10.36 11.05 -6.90
CA GLU A 93 -11.62 11.06 -6.17
C GLU A 93 -12.52 9.94 -6.74
N PHE A 94 -12.43 8.75 -6.13
CA PHE A 94 -13.34 7.66 -6.44
C PHE A 94 -14.75 7.96 -5.94
N SER A 95 -15.74 7.73 -6.80
CA SER A 95 -17.15 7.90 -6.44
C SER A 95 -18.01 6.78 -7.01
N ILE A 96 -18.94 6.26 -6.23
CA ILE A 96 -19.86 5.21 -6.70
C ILE A 96 -20.92 5.88 -7.58
N GLU A 97 -20.83 5.68 -8.89
CA GLU A 97 -21.79 6.18 -9.88
C GLU A 97 -23.00 5.26 -9.96
N ALA A 98 -22.77 3.96 -9.94
CA ALA A 98 -23.80 2.96 -10.14
C ALA A 98 -23.55 1.70 -9.30
N THR A 99 -24.64 1.04 -8.93
CA THR A 99 -24.61 -0.32 -8.39
C THR A 99 -25.61 -1.18 -9.13
N ARG A 100 -25.22 -2.42 -9.46
CA ARG A 100 -26.02 -3.38 -10.21
C ARG A 100 -25.95 -4.74 -9.53
N TRP A 101 -27.10 -5.40 -9.44
CA TRP A 101 -27.21 -6.81 -9.07
C TRP A 101 -27.27 -7.63 -10.36
N ALA A 102 -26.36 -8.59 -10.50
CA ALA A 102 -26.25 -9.44 -11.70
C ALA A 102 -25.89 -10.88 -11.27
N PRO A 103 -26.81 -11.62 -10.62
CA PRO A 103 -26.51 -12.91 -10.02
C PRO A 103 -26.16 -14.00 -11.05
N GLY A 104 -25.42 -15.01 -10.62
CA GLY A 104 -25.13 -16.23 -11.39
C GLY A 104 -24.13 -16.06 -12.55
N LEU A 105 -23.41 -14.93 -12.59
CA LEU A 105 -22.41 -14.63 -13.62
C LEU A 105 -20.97 -14.64 -13.08
N GLY A 106 -20.82 -14.80 -11.77
CA GLY A 106 -19.53 -14.87 -11.10
C GLY A 106 -19.00 -16.29 -11.02
N THR A 107 -17.78 -16.38 -10.49
CA THR A 107 -17.10 -17.62 -10.13
C THR A 107 -16.15 -17.40 -8.96
N CYS A 108 -16.05 -18.37 -8.05
CA CYS A 108 -15.07 -18.40 -6.97
C CYS A 108 -13.71 -18.91 -7.47
N ASP A 109 -13.73 -20.00 -8.24
CA ASP A 109 -12.55 -20.79 -8.60
C ASP A 109 -12.30 -20.92 -10.12
N GLY A 110 -13.21 -20.38 -10.95
CA GLY A 110 -13.14 -20.45 -12.41
C GLY A 110 -12.44 -19.26 -13.06
N ASP A 111 -12.62 -19.12 -14.38
CA ASP A 111 -12.04 -18.02 -15.16
C ASP A 111 -12.69 -16.66 -14.81
N ARG A 112 -11.97 -15.89 -14.00
CA ARG A 112 -12.37 -14.55 -13.54
C ARG A 112 -12.37 -13.52 -14.68
N GLY A 113 -11.50 -13.68 -15.68
CA GLY A 113 -11.44 -12.80 -16.84
C GLY A 113 -12.71 -12.92 -17.68
N HIS A 114 -13.12 -14.16 -17.96
CA HIS A 114 -14.38 -14.46 -18.63
C HIS A 114 -15.59 -13.98 -17.81
N ALA A 115 -15.67 -14.33 -16.52
CA ALA A 115 -16.76 -13.91 -15.64
C ALA A 115 -16.91 -12.38 -15.58
N ARG A 116 -15.79 -11.66 -15.46
CA ARG A 116 -15.78 -10.19 -15.49
C ARG A 116 -16.33 -9.62 -16.80
N SER A 117 -15.98 -10.23 -17.94
CA SER A 117 -16.50 -9.84 -19.26
C SER A 117 -18.02 -10.04 -19.35
N GLU A 118 -18.53 -11.19 -18.92
CA GLU A 118 -19.97 -11.49 -18.94
C GLU A 118 -20.76 -10.54 -18.03
N VAL A 119 -20.27 -10.28 -16.81
CA VAL A 119 -20.88 -9.29 -15.91
C VAL A 119 -20.87 -7.90 -16.54
N SER A 120 -19.74 -7.46 -17.09
CA SER A 120 -19.62 -6.15 -17.75
C SER A 120 -20.64 -5.98 -18.87
N LYS A 121 -20.83 -7.02 -19.70
CA LYS A 121 -21.81 -7.03 -20.79
C LYS A 121 -23.24 -7.00 -20.25
N ALA A 122 -23.55 -7.82 -19.25
CA ALA A 122 -24.89 -7.92 -18.68
C ALA A 122 -25.38 -6.59 -18.07
N ILE A 123 -24.48 -5.82 -17.45
CA ILE A 123 -24.82 -4.52 -16.86
C ILE A 123 -24.67 -3.34 -17.82
N GLY A 124 -24.18 -3.57 -19.04
CA GLY A 124 -23.91 -2.53 -20.04
C GLY A 124 -22.77 -1.58 -19.66
N PHE A 125 -21.78 -2.04 -18.89
CA PHE A 125 -20.62 -1.21 -18.55
C PHE A 125 -19.76 -0.97 -19.79
N THR A 126 -19.41 0.30 -20.01
CA THR A 126 -18.48 0.72 -21.07
C THR A 126 -17.27 1.37 -20.42
N GLY A 127 -16.11 0.74 -20.58
CA GLY A 127 -14.83 1.26 -20.09
C GLY A 127 -14.44 2.59 -20.75
N GLY A 128 -13.46 3.25 -20.18
CA GLY A 128 -12.93 4.51 -20.71
C GLY A 128 -12.10 5.25 -19.67
N PRO A 129 -11.58 6.43 -20.02
CA PRO A 129 -10.75 7.22 -19.12
C PRO A 129 -11.42 7.41 -17.76
N ARG A 130 -10.69 7.11 -16.68
CA ARG A 130 -11.11 7.18 -15.27
C ARG A 130 -12.38 6.40 -14.90
N LYS A 131 -12.91 5.55 -15.80
CA LYS A 131 -14.09 4.71 -15.51
C LYS A 131 -13.66 3.38 -14.95
N HIS A 132 -14.21 3.01 -13.80
CA HIS A 132 -13.83 1.80 -13.09
C HIS A 132 -15.00 0.85 -12.93
N LEU A 133 -14.76 -0.43 -13.21
CA LEU A 133 -15.68 -1.53 -12.92
C LEU A 133 -15.18 -2.32 -11.71
N ILE A 134 -16.08 -2.58 -10.78
CA ILE A 134 -15.88 -3.53 -9.69
C ILE A 134 -16.84 -4.68 -9.88
N VAL A 135 -16.33 -5.90 -10.01
CA VAL A 135 -17.13 -7.13 -9.95
C VAL A 135 -16.88 -7.82 -8.62
N ALA A 136 -17.88 -7.87 -7.75
CA ALA A 136 -17.79 -8.54 -6.45
C ALA A 136 -18.67 -9.79 -6.42
N VAL A 137 -18.09 -10.94 -6.03
CA VAL A 137 -18.81 -12.22 -5.95
C VAL A 137 -19.13 -12.52 -4.49
N GLY A 138 -20.41 -12.47 -4.13
CA GLY A 138 -20.79 -12.42 -2.71
C GLY A 138 -20.83 -13.74 -1.97
N ASN A 139 -21.09 -14.85 -2.67
CA ASN A 139 -21.29 -16.17 -2.07
C ASN A 139 -20.06 -17.08 -2.13
N CYS A 140 -18.87 -16.51 -2.32
CA CYS A 140 -17.61 -17.22 -2.15
C CYS A 140 -17.11 -17.11 -0.71
N ALA A 141 -16.41 -18.12 -0.21
CA ALA A 141 -15.77 -18.08 1.11
C ALA A 141 -14.60 -17.08 1.18
N GLY A 142 -14.11 -16.62 0.03
CA GLY A 142 -12.94 -15.76 -0.14
C GLY A 142 -12.26 -16.04 -1.47
N GLY A 143 -11.05 -15.54 -1.66
CA GLY A 143 -10.20 -15.84 -2.80
C GLY A 143 -9.31 -14.65 -3.17
N SER A 144 -8.31 -14.89 -4.02
CA SER A 144 -7.44 -13.83 -4.52
C SER A 144 -8.24 -12.88 -5.41
N ALA A 145 -8.20 -11.59 -5.11
CA ALA A 145 -8.75 -10.59 -6.00
C ALA A 145 -7.80 -10.36 -7.18
N THR A 146 -8.31 -9.73 -8.24
CA THR A 146 -7.52 -9.37 -9.42
C THR A 146 -7.91 -7.99 -9.94
N GLY A 147 -6.92 -7.26 -10.44
CA GLY A 147 -7.09 -5.92 -10.98
C GLY A 147 -6.28 -5.74 -12.26
N THR A 148 -6.76 -4.88 -13.16
CA THR A 148 -6.02 -4.56 -14.38
C THR A 148 -5.01 -3.46 -14.09
N VAL A 149 -3.71 -3.76 -14.23
CA VAL A 149 -2.65 -2.74 -14.18
C VAL A 149 -2.72 -1.89 -15.44
N THR A 150 -2.97 -0.59 -15.28
CA THR A 150 -3.10 0.33 -16.41
C THR A 150 -1.88 1.25 -16.57
N SER A 151 -1.90 2.10 -17.60
CA SER A 151 -0.81 3.06 -17.87
C SER A 151 -0.68 4.20 -16.85
N GLY A 152 -1.66 4.37 -15.96
CA GLY A 152 -1.70 5.48 -15.01
C GLY A 152 -3.12 5.86 -14.59
N PRO A 153 -3.27 6.87 -13.72
CA PRO A 153 -4.52 7.19 -13.04
C PRO A 153 -5.68 7.46 -14.00
N ASP A 154 -5.43 8.12 -15.13
CA ASP A 154 -6.50 8.49 -16.07
C ASP A 154 -7.05 7.33 -16.91
N SER A 155 -6.48 6.13 -16.81
CA SER A 155 -6.79 5.03 -17.74
C SER A 155 -8.14 4.36 -17.48
N GLY A 156 -8.67 4.44 -16.25
CA GLY A 156 -9.80 3.62 -15.81
C GLY A 156 -9.37 2.21 -15.42
N GLY A 157 -10.26 1.22 -15.50
CA GLY A 157 -9.90 -0.19 -15.34
C GLY A 157 -11.00 -1.03 -14.71
N ALA A 158 -10.68 -2.28 -14.38
CA ALA A 158 -11.65 -3.19 -13.78
C ALA A 158 -10.98 -4.13 -12.78
N ILE A 159 -11.70 -4.44 -11.71
CA ILE A 159 -11.27 -5.38 -10.66
C ILE A 159 -12.33 -6.47 -10.45
N TYR A 160 -11.89 -7.61 -9.94
CA TYR A 160 -12.72 -8.76 -9.62
C TYR A 160 -12.38 -9.28 -8.23
N VAL A 161 -13.38 -9.37 -7.35
CA VAL A 161 -13.20 -9.62 -5.91
C VAL A 161 -14.13 -10.76 -5.45
N PRO A 162 -13.63 -11.99 -5.28
CA PRO A 162 -14.40 -13.08 -4.69
C PRO A 162 -14.52 -12.93 -3.16
N GLY A 163 -15.67 -13.28 -2.62
CA GLY A 163 -15.93 -13.31 -1.17
C GLY A 163 -16.06 -11.93 -0.53
N LEU A 164 -16.60 -10.97 -1.30
CA LEU A 164 -16.85 -9.57 -0.92
C LEU A 164 -15.62 -8.71 -0.58
N GLY A 165 -14.48 -9.31 -0.23
CA GLY A 165 -13.21 -8.62 0.04
C GLY A 165 -13.25 -7.62 1.20
N SER A 166 -12.08 -7.14 1.60
CA SER A 166 -11.95 -6.05 2.59
C SER A 166 -11.74 -4.71 1.92
N GLY A 167 -11.95 -3.60 2.63
CA GLY A 167 -11.59 -2.28 2.11
C GLY A 167 -10.12 -2.16 1.69
N GLY A 168 -9.21 -2.83 2.41
CA GLY A 168 -7.79 -2.94 2.01
C GLY A 168 -7.59 -3.71 0.70
N THR A 169 -8.37 -4.77 0.47
CA THR A 169 -8.40 -5.49 -0.82
C THR A 169 -8.85 -4.57 -1.96
N TYR A 170 -9.98 -3.86 -1.79
CA TYR A 170 -10.43 -2.92 -2.82
C TYR A 170 -9.42 -1.79 -3.05
N ALA A 171 -8.79 -1.29 -1.99
CA ALA A 171 -7.73 -0.29 -2.11
C ALA A 171 -6.58 -0.80 -2.98
N HIS A 172 -6.08 -2.00 -2.69
CA HIS A 172 -5.02 -2.65 -3.47
C HIS A 172 -5.39 -2.78 -4.96
N GLU A 173 -6.53 -3.41 -5.25
CA GLU A 173 -6.96 -3.68 -6.62
C GLU A 173 -7.28 -2.40 -7.40
N LEU A 174 -7.88 -1.39 -6.74
CA LEU A 174 -8.09 -0.09 -7.37
C LEU A 174 -6.76 0.61 -7.66
N GLY A 175 -5.69 0.33 -6.92
CA GLY A 175 -4.36 0.83 -7.24
C GLY A 175 -3.80 0.28 -8.55
N HIS A 176 -4.14 -0.96 -8.93
CA HIS A 176 -3.81 -1.46 -10.28
C HIS A 176 -4.46 -0.61 -11.37
N ASN A 177 -5.73 -0.24 -11.19
CA ASN A 177 -6.42 0.65 -12.12
C ASN A 177 -5.77 2.05 -12.19
N LEU A 178 -5.02 2.47 -11.17
CA LEU A 178 -4.24 3.71 -11.16
C LEU A 178 -2.82 3.54 -11.74
N GLY A 179 -2.48 2.33 -12.19
CA GLY A 179 -1.21 2.00 -12.81
C GLY A 179 -0.10 1.66 -11.83
N PHE A 180 -0.43 1.16 -10.64
CA PHE A 180 0.54 0.60 -9.70
C PHE A 180 0.68 -0.91 -9.89
N GLY A 181 1.92 -1.39 -9.89
CA GLY A 181 2.21 -2.82 -9.75
C GLY A 181 2.35 -3.19 -8.29
N HIS A 182 2.56 -4.48 -8.01
CA HIS A 182 2.75 -4.96 -6.65
C HIS A 182 3.99 -4.38 -5.97
N ALA A 183 3.93 -4.27 -4.65
CA ALA A 183 5.06 -3.91 -3.80
C ALA A 183 5.62 -5.17 -3.13
N GLY A 184 6.86 -5.50 -3.48
CA GLY A 184 7.56 -6.70 -3.02
C GLY A 184 8.81 -6.40 -2.21
N VAL A 185 9.56 -7.46 -1.89
CA VAL A 185 10.91 -7.35 -1.30
C VAL A 185 11.98 -7.90 -2.25
N LEU A 186 13.12 -7.21 -2.34
CA LEU A 186 14.30 -7.69 -3.05
C LEU A 186 15.13 -8.62 -2.15
N VAL A 187 15.37 -9.85 -2.58
CA VAL A 187 16.20 -10.83 -1.85
C VAL A 187 17.37 -11.29 -2.71
N CYS A 188 18.57 -10.83 -2.37
CA CYS A 188 19.79 -11.20 -3.09
C CYS A 188 20.60 -12.29 -2.36
N PRO A 189 21.26 -13.22 -3.08
CA PRO A 189 22.09 -14.26 -2.50
C PRO A 189 23.41 -13.72 -1.93
N GLY A 190 24.12 -14.56 -1.15
CA GLY A 190 25.51 -14.29 -0.77
C GLY A 190 25.74 -13.08 0.14
N GLY A 191 24.72 -12.67 0.92
CA GLY A 191 24.80 -11.52 1.82
C GLY A 191 24.78 -10.15 1.13
N THR A 192 24.60 -10.11 -0.19
CA THR A 192 24.38 -8.86 -0.93
C THR A 192 22.99 -8.27 -0.62
N VAL A 193 22.88 -6.96 -0.81
CA VAL A 193 21.64 -6.19 -0.56
C VAL A 193 21.05 -5.61 -1.84
N ASP A 194 21.81 -5.56 -2.92
CA ASP A 194 21.38 -5.07 -4.23
C ASP A 194 21.93 -5.96 -5.34
N GLY A 195 21.27 -5.90 -6.49
CA GLY A 195 21.62 -6.63 -7.70
C GLY A 195 20.42 -6.73 -8.64
N SER A 196 20.63 -7.26 -9.84
CA SER A 196 19.52 -7.46 -10.77
C SER A 196 18.60 -8.59 -10.31
N LEU A 197 17.30 -8.41 -10.51
CA LEU A 197 16.29 -9.44 -10.28
C LEU A 197 16.39 -10.58 -11.31
N THR A 198 15.74 -11.71 -11.04
CA THR A 198 15.62 -12.83 -11.99
C THR A 198 14.77 -12.47 -13.21
N ALA A 199 14.78 -13.36 -14.21
CA ALA A 199 14.00 -13.22 -15.45
C ALA A 199 12.49 -13.06 -15.21
N ASP A 200 11.96 -13.64 -14.14
CA ASP A 200 10.54 -13.55 -13.77
C ASP A 200 10.11 -12.10 -13.48
N TRP A 201 11.07 -11.22 -13.14
CA TRP A 201 10.86 -9.80 -12.91
C TRP A 201 11.38 -8.92 -14.07
N GLY A 202 11.65 -9.52 -15.24
CA GLY A 202 12.11 -8.81 -16.43
C GLY A 202 13.57 -8.38 -16.39
N GLU A 203 14.38 -8.94 -15.49
CA GLU A 203 15.81 -8.66 -15.33
C GLU A 203 16.67 -9.91 -15.59
N LYS A 204 18.01 -9.80 -15.55
CA LYS A 204 18.94 -10.92 -15.82
C LYS A 204 19.97 -11.10 -14.70
N GLY A 205 19.50 -11.15 -13.46
CA GLY A 205 20.34 -11.32 -12.28
C GLY A 205 19.95 -12.52 -11.42
N THR A 206 20.46 -12.49 -10.20
CA THR A 206 20.34 -13.58 -9.21
C THR A 206 19.51 -13.21 -8.00
N CYS A 207 19.10 -11.94 -7.87
CA CYS A 207 18.20 -11.54 -6.81
C CYS A 207 16.78 -12.01 -7.13
N LYS A 208 16.06 -12.51 -6.14
CA LYS A 208 14.64 -12.86 -6.27
C LYS A 208 13.79 -11.71 -5.73
N GLY A 209 12.58 -11.57 -6.25
CA GLY A 209 11.55 -10.73 -5.64
C GLY A 209 10.55 -11.61 -4.94
N SER A 210 10.23 -11.33 -3.66
CA SER A 210 9.00 -11.82 -3.04
C SER A 210 7.91 -10.83 -3.40
N GLU A 211 6.98 -11.25 -4.26
CA GLU A 211 5.79 -10.47 -4.54
C GLU A 211 4.99 -10.24 -3.25
N TYR A 212 4.40 -9.06 -3.08
CA TYR A 212 3.66 -8.67 -1.87
C TYR A 212 4.47 -8.56 -0.57
N GLY A 213 5.77 -8.88 -0.60
CA GLY A 213 6.66 -8.86 0.57
C GLY A 213 6.92 -7.46 1.16
N ASP A 214 6.51 -6.38 0.47
CA ASP A 214 6.47 -5.07 1.09
C ASP A 214 5.26 -4.96 2.00
N ALA A 215 5.51 -5.22 3.28
CA ALA A 215 4.46 -5.18 4.26
C ALA A 215 3.87 -3.77 4.45
N TRP A 216 4.59 -2.67 4.14
CA TRP A 216 4.25 -1.27 4.51
C TRP A 216 3.68 -0.46 3.33
N ASP A 217 3.37 -1.08 2.20
CA ASP A 217 2.77 -0.44 1.03
C ASP A 217 1.40 -1.05 0.72
N VAL A 218 0.41 -0.22 0.35
CA VAL A 218 -0.93 -0.67 -0.07
C VAL A 218 -0.90 -1.73 -1.18
N GLN A 219 0.08 -1.69 -2.07
CA GLN A 219 0.32 -2.64 -3.15
C GLN A 219 1.08 -3.90 -2.71
N GLY A 220 1.42 -4.03 -1.43
CA GLY A 220 1.90 -5.29 -0.85
C GLY A 220 0.75 -6.16 -0.33
N ALA A 221 1.06 -7.18 0.47
CA ALA A 221 0.05 -8.14 0.96
C ALA A 221 -1.09 -7.45 1.73
N THR A 222 -2.35 -7.71 1.37
CA THR A 222 -3.52 -7.14 2.05
C THR A 222 -4.01 -8.02 3.19
N ARG A 223 -4.43 -7.41 4.31
CA ARG A 223 -5.26 -8.08 5.33
C ARG A 223 -6.49 -7.25 5.61
N SER A 224 -7.53 -7.89 6.13
CA SER A 224 -8.87 -7.30 6.20
C SER A 224 -9.00 -6.04 7.07
N TRP A 225 -8.06 -5.82 7.99
CA TRP A 225 -8.02 -4.67 8.88
C TRP A 225 -7.00 -3.58 8.50
N MET A 226 -6.31 -3.71 7.36
CA MET A 226 -5.13 -2.90 7.05
C MET A 226 -5.35 -1.93 5.88
N PHE A 227 -5.18 -0.63 6.14
CA PHE A 227 -5.10 0.42 5.13
C PHE A 227 -3.69 1.04 5.15
N LYS A 228 -2.80 0.40 4.41
CA LYS A 228 -1.40 0.82 4.32
C LYS A 228 -1.27 2.04 3.43
N PRO A 229 -0.27 2.92 3.64
CA PRO A 229 -0.02 4.05 2.77
C PRO A 229 0.64 3.59 1.45
N LEU A 230 0.68 4.50 0.47
CA LEU A 230 1.40 4.31 -0.79
C LEU A 230 2.86 4.77 -0.62
N SER A 231 3.82 3.96 -1.07
CA SER A 231 5.23 4.33 -0.97
C SER A 231 5.60 5.55 -1.83
N SER A 232 6.61 6.28 -1.37
CA SER A 232 7.11 7.49 -2.00
C SER A 232 7.52 7.34 -3.49
N PRO A 233 8.11 6.23 -3.98
CA PRO A 233 8.39 6.07 -5.41
C PRO A 233 7.17 6.31 -6.30
N ASN A 234 6.03 5.74 -5.92
CA ASN A 234 4.79 5.83 -6.68
C ASN A 234 4.16 7.22 -6.58
N ARG A 235 4.20 7.84 -5.41
CA ARG A 235 3.75 9.23 -5.21
C ARG A 235 4.60 10.21 -6.03
N ILE A 236 5.92 10.02 -6.10
CA ILE A 236 6.83 10.82 -6.92
C ILE A 236 6.56 10.60 -8.42
N ARG A 237 6.44 9.34 -8.86
CA ARG A 237 6.22 8.99 -10.27
C ARG A 237 4.97 9.65 -10.85
N LEU A 238 3.90 9.74 -10.08
CA LEU A 238 2.64 10.36 -10.50
C LEU A 238 2.55 11.87 -10.18
N GLY A 239 3.58 12.43 -9.55
CA GLY A 239 3.60 13.84 -9.14
C GLY A 239 2.65 14.18 -7.99
N TRP A 240 2.19 13.19 -7.23
CA TRP A 240 1.36 13.37 -6.02
C TRP A 240 2.21 13.76 -4.80
N LEU A 241 3.52 13.52 -4.84
CA LEU A 241 4.47 14.13 -3.92
C LEU A 241 5.10 15.35 -4.58
N PRO A 242 4.81 16.59 -4.12
CA PRO A 242 5.36 17.80 -4.71
C PRO A 242 6.89 17.83 -4.68
N ALA A 243 7.51 18.52 -5.66
CA ALA A 243 8.96 18.53 -5.86
C ALA A 243 9.77 19.14 -4.69
N ASP A 244 9.15 19.94 -3.83
CA ASP A 244 9.75 20.50 -2.61
C ASP A 244 9.66 19.55 -1.40
N ARG A 245 8.97 18.41 -1.54
CA ARG A 245 8.78 17.40 -0.50
C ARG A 245 9.74 16.22 -0.61
N TYR A 246 10.54 16.15 -1.67
CA TYR A 246 11.61 15.18 -1.81
C TYR A 246 12.86 15.80 -2.43
N GLN A 247 14.02 15.20 -2.14
CA GLN A 247 15.28 15.64 -2.73
C GLN A 247 15.72 14.67 -3.82
N VAL A 248 16.25 15.19 -4.93
CA VAL A 248 16.87 14.38 -5.99
C VAL A 248 18.38 14.47 -5.85
N VAL A 249 19.04 13.32 -5.66
CA VAL A 249 20.49 13.17 -5.68
C VAL A 249 20.87 12.42 -6.96
N LYS A 250 21.51 13.12 -7.88
CA LYS A 250 21.93 12.58 -9.18
C LYS A 250 23.31 13.12 -9.57
N GLY A 251 23.97 12.43 -10.49
CA GLY A 251 25.31 12.80 -10.97
C GLY A 251 26.43 12.16 -10.16
N ALA A 252 27.63 12.15 -10.74
CA ALA A 252 28.83 11.60 -10.14
C ALA A 252 29.38 12.51 -9.02
N GLY A 253 30.04 11.91 -8.03
CA GLY A 253 30.80 12.63 -7.01
C GLY A 253 29.98 13.41 -5.97
N ALA A 254 28.68 13.14 -5.86
CA ALA A 254 27.84 13.77 -4.85
C ALA A 254 28.23 13.27 -3.44
N ASP A 255 28.21 14.17 -2.45
CA ASP A 255 28.26 13.84 -1.01
C ASP A 255 27.31 14.78 -0.27
N GLN A 256 26.06 14.33 -0.12
CA GLN A 256 24.97 15.15 0.43
C GLN A 256 24.49 14.60 1.76
N LYS A 257 24.32 15.49 2.73
CA LYS A 257 23.64 15.20 3.99
C LYS A 257 22.20 15.69 3.89
N VAL A 258 21.22 14.80 4.08
CA VAL A 258 19.79 15.09 3.92
C VAL A 258 19.05 14.65 5.15
N THR A 259 18.13 15.46 5.67
CA THR A 259 17.22 15.04 6.75
C THR A 259 15.82 14.88 6.18
N ILE A 260 15.27 13.68 6.29
CA ILE A 260 13.88 13.37 5.94
C ILE A 260 13.04 13.17 7.19
N ARG A 261 11.77 13.53 7.12
CA ARG A 261 10.73 13.21 8.11
C ARG A 261 9.96 11.96 7.67
N SER A 262 9.04 11.47 8.52
CA SER A 262 8.09 10.41 8.13
C SER A 262 7.40 10.72 6.81
N ARG A 263 7.12 9.69 6.00
CA ARG A 263 6.37 9.81 4.73
C ARG A 263 4.98 10.45 4.86
N ASP A 264 4.38 10.39 6.04
CA ASP A 264 3.05 10.95 6.34
C ASP A 264 3.09 12.38 6.89
N ASN A 265 4.28 12.95 7.12
CA ASN A 265 4.34 14.34 7.57
C ASN A 265 3.76 15.28 6.51
N GLU A 266 3.10 16.35 6.95
CA GLU A 266 2.51 17.36 6.06
C GLU A 266 3.55 18.35 5.52
N SER A 267 4.73 18.43 6.12
CA SER A 267 5.76 19.42 5.76
C SER A 267 7.17 18.86 5.84
N GLY A 268 8.11 19.54 5.17
CA GLY A 268 9.50 19.14 5.06
C GLY A 268 9.74 18.02 4.05
N LEU A 269 11.01 17.68 3.87
CA LEU A 269 11.41 16.56 3.03
C LEU A 269 10.95 15.26 3.69
N VAL A 270 10.30 14.39 2.94
CA VAL A 270 9.82 13.08 3.41
C VAL A 270 10.42 11.91 2.64
N ALA A 271 11.05 12.21 1.50
CA ALA A 271 11.72 11.21 0.68
C ALA A 271 13.00 11.75 0.05
N VAL A 272 13.87 10.84 -0.38
CA VAL A 272 14.98 11.11 -1.29
C VAL A 272 14.89 10.18 -2.48
N GLN A 273 15.14 10.69 -3.68
CA GLN A 273 15.38 9.92 -4.88
C GLN A 273 16.87 10.00 -5.21
N ALA A 274 17.57 8.86 -5.23
CA ALA A 274 19.00 8.78 -5.51
C ALA A 274 19.27 7.87 -6.70
N THR A 275 19.96 8.37 -7.71
CA THR A 275 20.31 7.57 -8.91
C THR A 275 21.77 7.14 -8.83
N ASP A 276 22.01 5.84 -8.99
CA ASP A 276 23.34 5.31 -9.16
C ASP A 276 23.93 5.77 -10.51
N PRO A 277 25.05 6.52 -10.53
CA PRO A 277 25.65 6.97 -11.79
C PRO A 277 26.31 5.83 -12.59
N ALA A 278 26.62 4.69 -11.98
CA ALA A 278 27.32 3.59 -12.65
C ALA A 278 26.39 2.79 -13.57
N ASP A 279 25.14 2.54 -13.16
CA ASP A 279 24.18 1.76 -13.94
C ASP A 279 22.83 2.47 -14.22
N GLY A 280 22.63 3.68 -13.68
CA GLY A 280 21.44 4.49 -13.87
C GLY A 280 20.24 4.06 -13.02
N ARG A 281 20.36 3.04 -12.15
CA ARG A 281 19.26 2.59 -11.30
C ARG A 281 18.92 3.66 -10.27
N THR A 282 17.63 3.89 -10.07
CA THR A 282 17.13 4.85 -9.09
C THR A 282 16.59 4.13 -7.86
N PHE A 283 17.03 4.61 -6.71
CA PHE A 283 16.59 4.21 -5.39
C PHE A 283 15.83 5.34 -4.72
N TYR A 284 14.94 4.99 -3.83
CA TYR A 284 14.12 5.91 -3.07
C TYR A 284 14.29 5.62 -1.59
N VAL A 285 14.42 6.66 -0.78
CA VAL A 285 14.54 6.55 0.67
C VAL A 285 13.37 7.25 1.32
N GLU A 286 12.69 6.57 2.22
CA GLU A 286 11.60 7.13 3.04
C GLU A 286 11.75 6.67 4.50
N LEU A 287 11.00 7.28 5.40
CA LEU A 287 10.94 6.91 6.81
C LEU A 287 9.53 6.44 7.16
N SER A 288 9.39 5.19 7.61
CA SER A 288 8.15 4.67 8.20
C SER A 288 8.18 4.78 9.72
N ARG A 289 7.01 4.93 10.33
CA ARG A 289 6.85 5.14 11.78
C ARG A 289 5.51 4.56 12.25
N PRO A 290 5.35 4.11 13.50
CA PRO A 290 4.08 3.58 14.01
C PRO A 290 3.05 4.68 14.31
N VAL A 291 2.77 5.56 13.35
CA VAL A 291 1.80 6.65 13.46
C VAL A 291 0.87 6.63 12.25
N ASP A 292 -0.28 7.28 12.38
CA ASP A 292 -1.25 7.44 11.29
C ASP A 292 -1.58 6.09 10.61
N ARG A 293 -1.52 6.01 9.28
CA ARG A 293 -1.82 4.78 8.52
C ARG A 293 -0.77 3.69 8.71
N ASP A 294 0.42 4.04 9.20
CA ASP A 294 1.46 3.08 9.56
C ASP A 294 1.27 2.41 10.92
N LYS A 295 0.28 2.84 11.71
CA LYS A 295 0.00 2.24 13.02
C LYS A 295 -0.71 0.89 12.87
N ASP A 296 -0.29 -0.09 13.68
CA ASP A 296 -0.89 -1.43 13.79
C ASP A 296 -1.00 -2.22 12.46
N ILE A 297 -0.23 -1.84 11.43
CA ILE A 297 -0.18 -2.53 10.14
C ILE A 297 0.22 -4.00 10.37
N GLU A 298 1.34 -4.25 11.04
CA GLU A 298 1.74 -5.60 11.45
C GLU A 298 2.50 -5.57 12.77
N ASN A 299 2.72 -6.75 13.34
CA ASN A 299 3.64 -6.90 14.46
C ASN A 299 5.05 -6.47 13.99
N PRO A 300 5.58 -5.33 14.47
CA PRO A 300 6.88 -4.83 14.03
C PRO A 300 8.02 -5.69 14.52
N ASP A 301 7.79 -6.63 15.45
CA ASP A 301 8.81 -7.61 15.88
C ASP A 301 8.62 -8.98 15.20
N GLY A 302 7.65 -9.08 14.28
CA GLY A 302 7.33 -10.29 13.55
C GLY A 302 8.47 -10.73 12.64
N ARG A 303 8.96 -11.95 12.86
CA ARG A 303 9.79 -12.66 11.89
C ARG A 303 8.86 -13.36 10.90
N VAL A 304 9.05 -13.10 9.62
CA VAL A 304 8.38 -13.84 8.55
C VAL A 304 9.38 -14.56 7.70
N THR A 305 8.96 -15.70 7.15
CA THR A 305 9.70 -16.40 6.10
C THR A 305 8.92 -16.20 4.82
N GLU A 306 9.53 -15.49 3.87
CA GLU A 306 8.95 -15.30 2.54
C GLU A 306 9.01 -16.61 1.74
N ALA A 307 8.26 -16.69 0.64
CA ALA A 307 8.19 -17.88 -0.22
C ALA A 307 9.57 -18.33 -0.72
N GLU A 308 10.53 -17.41 -0.85
CA GLU A 308 11.90 -17.67 -1.27
C GLU A 308 12.81 -18.18 -0.13
N GLY A 309 12.25 -18.39 1.07
CA GLY A 309 12.95 -18.86 2.27
C GLY A 309 13.69 -17.75 3.03
N ALA A 310 13.57 -16.50 2.60
CA ALA A 310 14.21 -15.37 3.26
C ALA A 310 13.52 -15.07 4.60
N LYS A 311 14.31 -15.03 5.68
CA LYS A 311 13.83 -14.60 6.99
C LYS A 311 13.90 -13.08 7.07
N LEU A 312 12.75 -12.44 7.23
CA LEU A 312 12.64 -11.00 7.35
C LEU A 312 12.18 -10.60 8.75
N ARG A 313 12.77 -9.55 9.27
CA ARG A 313 12.30 -8.79 10.42
C ARG A 313 11.61 -7.55 9.88
N ARG A 314 10.31 -7.49 10.14
CA ARG A 314 9.51 -6.28 9.97
C ARG A 314 9.94 -5.23 10.99
N GLY A 315 9.60 -3.97 10.77
CA GLY A 315 9.88 -2.90 11.72
C GLY A 315 9.79 -1.52 11.08
N TYR A 316 9.83 -0.49 11.92
CA TYR A 316 9.78 0.90 11.48
C TYR A 316 11.20 1.48 11.38
N GLY A 317 11.42 2.36 10.42
CA GLY A 317 12.72 2.99 10.22
C GLY A 317 12.91 3.48 8.80
N VAL A 318 14.18 3.68 8.42
CA VAL A 318 14.51 4.09 7.06
C VAL A 318 14.27 2.93 6.11
N ARG A 319 13.50 3.16 5.05
CA ARG A 319 13.24 2.17 4.01
C ARG A 319 13.93 2.60 2.74
N ILE A 320 14.55 1.65 2.06
CA ILE A 320 15.15 1.88 0.73
C ILE A 320 14.33 1.08 -0.26
N LEU A 321 13.86 1.72 -1.32
CA LEU A 321 13.00 1.11 -2.34
C LEU A 321 13.57 1.34 -3.74
N ARG A 322 13.18 0.50 -4.70
CA ARG A 322 13.46 0.67 -6.13
C ARG A 322 12.31 0.10 -6.96
N TYR A 323 12.26 0.42 -8.24
CA TYR A 323 11.39 -0.30 -9.18
C TYR A 323 12.02 -1.64 -9.60
N ALA A 324 11.18 -2.62 -9.90
CA ALA A 324 11.59 -3.87 -10.54
C ALA A 324 11.60 -3.69 -12.07
N GLY A 325 12.75 -3.96 -12.71
CA GLY A 325 12.91 -3.85 -14.15
C GLY A 325 12.45 -2.50 -14.72
N LYS A 326 11.61 -2.54 -15.76
CA LYS A 326 10.96 -1.37 -16.38
C LYS A 326 9.48 -1.23 -15.99
N GLY A 327 9.02 -2.02 -15.02
CA GLY A 327 7.62 -2.08 -14.62
C GLY A 327 7.22 -1.00 -13.62
N THR A 328 6.01 -1.14 -13.07
CA THR A 328 5.46 -0.26 -12.03
C THR A 328 5.47 -0.91 -10.63
N SER A 329 6.01 -2.12 -10.51
CA SER A 329 6.19 -2.82 -9.24
C SER A 329 7.38 -2.27 -8.47
N THR A 330 7.19 -2.04 -7.17
CA THR A 330 8.24 -1.55 -6.27
C THR A 330 8.83 -2.70 -5.45
N MET A 331 10.08 -2.55 -5.05
CA MET A 331 10.79 -3.50 -4.20
C MET A 331 11.40 -2.75 -3.04
N VAL A 332 11.02 -3.11 -1.81
CA VAL A 332 11.80 -2.72 -0.63
C VAL A 332 13.10 -3.51 -0.60
N VAL A 333 14.20 -2.82 -0.32
CA VAL A 333 15.55 -3.36 -0.26
C VAL A 333 15.91 -3.61 1.20
N PRO A 334 15.92 -4.86 1.67
CA PRO A 334 16.23 -5.19 3.04
C PRO A 334 17.73 -5.12 3.30
N THR A 335 18.12 -5.16 4.57
CA THR A 335 19.52 -5.27 4.95
C THR A 335 20.14 -6.61 4.51
N ALA A 336 21.46 -6.71 4.65
CA ALA A 336 22.12 -8.01 4.66
C ALA A 336 21.58 -8.82 5.85
N ALA A 337 21.63 -10.15 5.74
CA ALA A 337 21.25 -11.00 6.85
C ALA A 337 22.24 -10.80 8.01
N GLY A 338 21.71 -10.58 9.21
CA GLY A 338 22.49 -10.52 10.44
C GLY A 338 23.07 -11.88 10.83
N GLY A 339 23.77 -11.94 11.96
CA GLY A 339 24.30 -13.20 12.50
C GLY A 339 23.22 -14.24 12.86
N ASP A 340 21.97 -13.82 13.00
CA ASP A 340 20.79 -14.67 13.19
C ASP A 340 20.15 -15.15 11.87
N GLY A 341 20.74 -14.79 10.73
CA GLY A 341 20.23 -15.11 9.40
C GLY A 341 18.99 -14.31 8.99
N VAL A 342 18.63 -13.26 9.72
CA VAL A 342 17.44 -12.44 9.47
C VAL A 342 17.83 -11.11 8.84
N ARG A 343 17.08 -10.67 7.83
CA ARG A 343 17.23 -9.35 7.19
C ARG A 343 16.19 -8.40 7.74
N ASN A 344 16.52 -7.13 7.95
CA ASN A 344 15.56 -6.13 8.36
C ASN A 344 14.95 -5.46 7.10
N LEU A 345 13.64 -5.22 7.11
CA LEU A 345 12.96 -4.41 6.07
C LEU A 345 13.20 -2.90 6.24
N TYR A 346 13.97 -2.51 7.25
CA TYR A 346 14.32 -1.14 7.60
C TYR A 346 15.82 -1.06 7.90
N TRP A 347 16.37 0.14 7.74
CA TRP A 347 17.75 0.50 7.98
C TRP A 347 17.82 1.39 9.22
N SER A 348 18.71 1.02 10.14
CA SER A 348 18.93 1.66 11.44
C SER A 348 20.09 2.65 11.37
N ALA A 349 20.16 3.56 12.33
CA ALA A 349 21.29 4.49 12.45
C ALA A 349 22.62 3.71 12.55
N GLY A 350 23.62 4.16 11.80
CA GLY A 350 24.92 3.51 11.62
C GLY A 350 24.96 2.49 10.48
N GLU A 351 23.83 2.05 9.94
CA GLU A 351 23.82 1.11 8.81
C GLU A 351 24.03 1.85 7.48
N THR A 352 24.54 1.11 6.49
CA THR A 352 24.78 1.66 5.17
C THR A 352 24.40 0.68 4.07
N PHE A 353 23.56 1.15 3.16
CA PHE A 353 23.31 0.53 1.88
C PHE A 353 24.39 0.92 0.86
N LYS A 354 24.77 -0.05 0.02
CA LYS A 354 25.61 0.15 -1.15
C LYS A 354 25.02 -0.65 -2.30
N THR A 355 25.00 -0.05 -3.49
CA THR A 355 24.68 -0.78 -4.72
C THR A 355 25.75 -1.81 -5.05
N ALA A 356 25.39 -2.79 -5.88
CA ALA A 356 26.26 -3.92 -6.19
C ALA A 356 27.56 -3.51 -6.90
N ASP A 357 27.51 -2.46 -7.72
CA ASP A 357 28.66 -1.86 -8.41
C ASP A 357 29.43 -0.84 -7.54
N GLY A 358 28.89 -0.50 -6.37
CA GLY A 358 29.42 0.49 -5.44
C GLY A 358 29.19 1.94 -5.86
N GLY A 359 28.40 2.18 -6.91
CA GLY A 359 28.17 3.48 -7.51
C GLY A 359 27.39 4.46 -6.63
N LEU A 360 26.54 3.94 -5.74
CA LEU A 360 25.74 4.68 -4.77
C LEU A 360 25.90 4.11 -3.36
N ARG A 361 26.06 5.00 -2.38
CA ARG A 361 26.10 4.70 -0.95
C ARG A 361 25.07 5.55 -0.21
N ILE A 362 24.21 4.92 0.57
CA ILE A 362 23.21 5.57 1.43
C ILE A 362 23.45 5.15 2.88
N GLU A 363 23.96 6.06 3.69
CA GLU A 363 24.23 5.85 5.11
C GLU A 363 23.13 6.50 5.96
N VAL A 364 22.57 5.76 6.92
CA VAL A 364 21.67 6.31 7.92
C VAL A 364 22.51 6.86 9.06
N VAL A 365 22.77 8.16 9.06
CA VAL A 365 23.61 8.84 10.06
C VAL A 365 22.93 8.88 11.42
N GLY A 366 21.61 9.08 11.44
CA GLY A 366 20.83 9.13 12.66
C GLY A 366 19.34 8.96 12.38
N ASN A 367 18.61 8.41 13.34
CA ASN A 367 17.16 8.26 13.30
C ASN A 367 16.64 8.42 14.74
N ASP A 368 15.88 9.47 15.01
CA ASP A 368 15.26 9.70 16.32
C ASP A 368 13.82 9.16 16.42
N GLY A 369 13.43 8.38 15.40
CA GLY A 369 12.11 7.82 15.28
C GLY A 369 11.10 8.78 14.68
N GLY A 370 11.43 10.04 14.37
CA GLY A 370 10.57 10.96 13.61
C GLY A 370 11.20 11.73 12.47
N GLN A 371 12.51 11.79 12.47
CA GLN A 371 13.33 12.21 11.35
C GLN A 371 14.55 11.30 11.25
N ALA A 372 14.98 11.07 10.01
CA ALA A 372 16.20 10.36 9.69
C ALA A 372 17.17 11.30 8.98
N THR A 373 18.42 11.31 9.42
CA THR A 373 19.50 12.00 8.74
C THR A 373 20.28 10.98 7.92
N LEU A 374 20.37 11.23 6.63
CA LEU A 374 21.02 10.41 5.63
C LEU A 374 22.30 11.09 5.15
N ARG A 375 23.31 10.30 4.79
CA ARG A 375 24.43 10.74 3.96
C ARG A 375 24.44 9.91 2.69
N ILE A 376 24.29 10.59 1.56
CA ILE A 376 24.16 9.97 0.25
C ILE A 376 25.38 10.35 -0.56
N LYS A 377 26.10 9.34 -1.03
CA LYS A 377 27.30 9.51 -1.85
C LYS A 377 27.17 8.78 -3.17
N THR A 378 27.61 9.41 -4.25
CA THR A 378 27.75 8.76 -5.55
C THR A 378 29.22 8.75 -5.97
N THR A 379 29.64 7.70 -6.69
CA THR A 379 31.01 7.58 -7.19
C THR A 379 31.21 8.34 -8.50
N GLY A 380 32.48 8.46 -8.92
CA GLY A 380 32.91 9.26 -10.06
C GLY A 380 33.29 10.68 -9.66
N ASP A 381 34.17 11.32 -10.43
CA ASP A 381 34.46 12.75 -10.25
C ASP A 381 33.23 13.55 -10.66
N ALA A 382 32.89 14.60 -9.90
CA ALA A 382 31.82 15.53 -10.26
C ALA A 382 32.15 16.13 -11.64
N GLU A 383 31.55 15.61 -12.70
CA GLU A 383 32.00 15.92 -14.06
C GLU A 383 31.82 17.41 -14.34
N GLN A 384 32.90 17.99 -14.88
CA GLN A 384 32.96 19.33 -15.45
C GLN A 384 31.76 19.63 -16.35
N PRO A 385 31.37 20.92 -16.49
CA PRO A 385 30.13 21.32 -17.14
C PRO A 385 29.93 20.66 -18.50
N LEU A 386 28.82 19.93 -18.61
CA LEU A 386 28.33 19.26 -19.82
C LEU A 386 28.57 20.11 -21.06
N ARG A 387 29.34 19.58 -22.01
CA ARG A 387 29.34 20.05 -23.39
C ARG A 387 27.91 19.90 -23.94
N ALA A 388 27.37 20.98 -24.48
CA ALA A 388 25.97 21.06 -24.93
C ALA A 388 25.59 19.89 -25.86
N PRO A 389 24.37 19.33 -25.73
CA PRO A 389 23.91 18.27 -26.61
C PRO A 389 23.79 18.76 -28.05
N ALA A 390 24.31 17.96 -28.99
CA ALA A 390 24.07 18.15 -30.42
C ALA A 390 22.57 17.93 -30.74
N ALA A 391 22.07 18.71 -31.70
CA ALA A 391 20.67 18.74 -32.12
C ALA A 391 20.14 17.36 -32.58
N PRO A 392 18.82 17.10 -32.42
CA PRO A 392 18.21 15.81 -32.76
C PRO A 392 18.12 15.62 -34.28
N VAL A 393 18.46 14.41 -34.73
CA VAL A 393 18.22 13.94 -36.10
C VAL A 393 16.87 13.21 -36.13
N ALA A 394 16.05 13.54 -37.12
CA ALA A 394 14.69 13.04 -37.28
C ALA A 394 14.63 11.59 -37.84
N GLY A 395 13.80 10.75 -37.20
CA GLY A 395 12.89 9.79 -37.83
C GLY A 395 13.43 8.44 -38.32
N SER A 396 12.92 7.36 -37.72
CA SER A 396 12.34 6.26 -38.51
C SER A 396 11.25 5.54 -37.70
N ASN A 397 10.06 5.48 -38.28
CA ASN A 397 8.94 4.67 -37.80
C ASN A 397 9.27 3.19 -38.00
N ASP A 398 9.13 2.38 -36.96
CA ASP A 398 8.88 0.95 -37.15
C ASP A 398 7.78 0.48 -36.20
N HIS A 399 6.69 0.08 -36.85
CA HIS A 399 5.52 -0.56 -36.29
C HIS A 399 5.86 -2.05 -36.14
N THR A 400 5.77 -2.63 -34.94
CA THR A 400 5.83 -4.08 -34.76
C THR A 400 4.67 -4.54 -33.87
N PRO A 401 3.94 -5.61 -34.23
CA PRO A 401 2.63 -5.92 -33.65
C PRO A 401 2.73 -6.62 -32.30
N ALA A 402 1.66 -6.49 -31.52
CA ALA A 402 1.41 -7.25 -30.31
C ALA A 402 1.31 -8.77 -30.62
N HIS A 403 2.20 -9.55 -30.02
CA HIS A 403 1.99 -10.97 -29.70
C HIS A 403 1.51 -11.02 -28.25
N GLY A 404 0.44 -11.70 -27.86
CA GLY A 404 -0.05 -12.99 -28.32
C GLY A 404 -0.08 -13.88 -27.09
N ASP A 405 -1.19 -13.77 -26.35
CA ASP A 405 -1.52 -14.47 -25.12
C ASP A 405 -1.29 -15.99 -25.20
N LYS A 406 -0.53 -16.52 -24.24
CA LYS A 406 -0.39 -17.95 -23.98
C LYS A 406 -0.20 -18.18 -22.48
N GLY A 407 -1.34 -18.41 -21.82
CA GLY A 407 -1.55 -19.30 -20.68
C GLY A 407 -0.40 -19.45 -19.70
N ASP A 408 -0.51 -18.73 -18.58
CA ASP A 408 0.26 -19.02 -17.37
C ASP A 408 -0.11 -20.41 -16.83
N PRO A 409 0.88 -21.26 -16.49
CA PRO A 409 0.65 -22.50 -15.78
C PRO A 409 0.30 -22.21 -14.31
N ALA A 410 -0.60 -23.04 -13.76
CA ALA A 410 -1.11 -22.96 -12.40
C ALA A 410 -0.02 -22.77 -11.32
N ASP A 411 -0.37 -21.90 -10.38
CA ASP A 411 0.33 -21.60 -9.13
C ASP A 411 0.52 -22.86 -8.24
N PRO A 412 1.74 -23.20 -7.79
CA PRO A 412 1.97 -24.32 -6.89
C PRO A 412 1.69 -24.02 -5.40
N ALA A 413 0.81 -23.07 -5.09
CA ALA A 413 0.29 -22.83 -3.74
C ALA A 413 -0.91 -23.75 -3.35
N ASP A 414 -1.29 -24.72 -4.19
CA ASP A 414 -2.25 -25.76 -3.85
C ASP A 414 -1.61 -26.89 -3.03
N ALA A 415 -1.48 -26.68 -1.72
CA ALA A 415 -1.42 -27.78 -0.76
C ALA A 415 -2.12 -27.36 0.55
N PRO A 416 -3.15 -28.10 1.01
CA PRO A 416 -3.84 -27.76 2.25
C PRO A 416 -2.96 -28.16 3.43
N THR A 417 -2.33 -27.19 4.10
CA THR A 417 -1.71 -27.44 5.39
C THR A 417 -2.79 -27.40 6.47
N ALA A 418 -3.12 -28.58 6.99
CA ALA A 418 -3.92 -28.75 8.19
C ALA A 418 -3.28 -28.06 9.41
N ASP A 419 -4.11 -27.49 10.27
CA ASP A 419 -3.73 -26.90 11.56
C ASP A 419 -2.91 -27.89 12.41
N PRO A 420 -1.79 -27.47 13.03
CA PRO A 420 -1.15 -28.27 14.07
C PRO A 420 -1.83 -28.03 15.42
N ALA A 421 -2.37 -29.11 16.00
CA ALA A 421 -2.69 -29.21 17.42
C ALA A 421 -1.40 -29.13 18.29
N PRO A 422 -1.48 -28.66 19.55
CA PRO A 422 -0.31 -28.31 20.35
C PRO A 422 0.49 -29.54 20.79
N ALA A 423 1.82 -29.46 20.70
CA ALA A 423 2.73 -30.48 21.18
C ALA A 423 2.77 -30.51 22.72
N ALA A 424 2.45 -31.67 23.28
CA ALA A 424 2.81 -32.07 24.64
C ALA A 424 4.06 -32.97 24.60
N ASP A 425 4.83 -32.91 25.68
CA ASP A 425 6.16 -33.48 25.87
C ASP A 425 6.31 -34.98 25.58
N ALA A 426 7.51 -35.34 25.12
CA ALA A 426 7.93 -36.72 24.87
C ALA A 426 8.43 -37.40 26.16
N ALA A 427 7.87 -38.58 26.46
CA ALA A 427 8.58 -39.64 27.19
C ALA A 427 7.98 -41.03 26.86
N GLY A 428 8.84 -41.93 26.36
CA GLY A 428 8.89 -43.35 26.77
C GLY A 428 7.90 -44.37 26.17
N GLU A 429 8.45 -45.24 25.31
CA GLU A 429 8.20 -46.71 25.21
C GLU A 429 6.85 -47.29 24.69
N LYS A 430 7.00 -48.18 23.69
CA LYS A 430 6.06 -49.21 23.17
C LYS A 430 5.94 -50.38 24.20
N PRO A 431 5.06 -51.42 24.07
CA PRO A 431 4.06 -51.70 23.03
C PRO A 431 2.70 -52.34 23.46
N ALA A 432 1.79 -52.44 22.46
CA ALA A 432 0.86 -53.56 22.16
C ALA A 432 -0.65 -53.44 22.49
N ALA A 433 -1.42 -53.98 21.52
CA ALA A 433 -2.72 -54.66 21.62
C ALA A 433 -4.04 -53.91 21.28
N THR A 434 -4.61 -54.32 20.14
CA THR A 434 -6.01 -54.75 19.86
C THR A 434 -7.24 -53.87 20.17
N ALA A 435 -7.97 -53.62 19.08
CA ALA A 435 -9.41 -53.92 18.84
C ALA A 435 -10.54 -53.09 19.49
N SER A 436 -11.48 -52.75 18.59
CA SER A 436 -12.94 -52.82 18.68
C SER A 436 -13.77 -51.55 18.98
N GLU A 437 -14.68 -51.33 18.02
CA GLU A 437 -16.10 -50.99 18.15
C GLU A 437 -16.57 -49.60 18.61
N ALA A 438 -17.12 -48.88 17.62
CA ALA A 438 -18.48 -48.35 17.55
C ALA A 438 -19.29 -48.18 18.85
N SER A 439 -19.84 -46.97 19.03
CA SER A 439 -21.28 -46.72 19.27
C SER A 439 -21.58 -45.22 19.35
N THR A 440 -22.45 -44.72 18.46
CA THR A 440 -23.39 -43.60 18.73
C THR A 440 -24.36 -44.00 19.86
N PRO A 441 -25.12 -43.11 20.58
CA PRO A 441 -25.79 -41.92 20.05
C PRO A 441 -26.12 -40.74 21.03
N ASN A 442 -26.77 -39.71 20.47
CA ASN A 442 -27.88 -38.88 20.98
C ASN A 442 -27.77 -37.94 22.21
N LEU A 443 -28.04 -36.66 21.91
CA LEU A 443 -29.15 -35.81 22.39
C LEU A 443 -29.50 -35.76 23.90
N ALA A 444 -29.39 -34.55 24.46
CA ALA A 444 -30.43 -33.78 25.18
C ALA A 444 -30.00 -33.21 26.55
N GLN A 445 -30.12 -31.88 26.63
CA GLN A 445 -30.61 -31.03 27.73
C GLN A 445 -30.51 -31.50 29.20
N SER A 446 -29.86 -30.66 30.00
CA SER A 446 -30.29 -30.11 31.31
C SER A 446 -29.12 -29.24 31.81
N GLY A 447 -29.30 -28.05 32.38
CA GLY A 447 -30.05 -27.77 33.60
C GLY A 447 -29.05 -27.45 34.72
N THR A 448 -28.91 -26.16 35.01
CA THR A 448 -28.51 -25.50 36.27
C THR A 448 -27.86 -26.29 37.41
N ASP A 449 -26.73 -25.78 37.93
CA ASP A 449 -26.50 -25.42 39.36
C ASP A 449 -25.00 -25.04 39.57
N LEU A 450 -24.65 -23.83 40.02
CA LEU A 450 -24.60 -23.27 41.40
C LEU A 450 -23.30 -23.60 42.17
N SER A 451 -22.77 -22.55 42.83
CA SER A 451 -21.69 -22.48 43.85
C SER A 451 -20.24 -22.49 43.33
N ALA A 452 -19.26 -21.73 43.83
CA ALA A 452 -19.16 -20.80 44.95
C ALA A 452 -18.09 -19.74 44.63
N GLY A 453 -18.42 -18.45 44.80
CA GLY A 453 -17.49 -17.33 44.66
C GLY A 453 -16.80 -17.03 45.99
N VAL A 454 -15.47 -17.06 46.00
CA VAL A 454 -14.63 -16.59 47.10
C VAL A 454 -14.42 -15.08 46.98
N ILE A 455 -14.71 -14.40 48.09
CA ILE A 455 -14.59 -12.97 48.35
C ILE A 455 -13.10 -12.58 48.48
N GLY A 456 -12.70 -11.53 47.76
CA GLY A 456 -11.41 -10.86 47.90
C GLY A 456 -11.58 -9.34 47.87
N LEU A 457 -11.65 -8.76 49.07
CA LEU A 457 -11.78 -7.35 49.40
C LEU A 457 -10.54 -6.55 48.99
N VAL A 458 -10.66 -5.41 48.29
CA VAL A 458 -9.62 -4.38 48.23
C VAL A 458 -10.22 -2.99 48.47
N LEU A 459 -9.55 -2.28 49.39
CA LEU A 459 -9.91 -1.02 50.02
C LEU A 459 -10.04 0.19 49.07
N VAL A 460 -10.98 1.05 49.45
CA VAL A 460 -11.11 2.46 49.06
C VAL A 460 -10.17 3.32 49.91
N CYS A 461 -9.33 4.14 49.27
CA CYS A 461 -8.73 5.32 49.88
C CYS A 461 -8.91 6.53 48.94
N ALA A 462 -9.63 7.53 49.44
CA ALA A 462 -9.84 8.83 48.81
C ALA A 462 -8.63 9.75 49.02
N GLY A 463 -8.30 10.56 48.01
CA GLY A 463 -7.29 11.62 48.10
C GLY A 463 -7.58 12.70 47.07
N ALA A 464 -7.99 13.87 47.55
CA ALA A 464 -8.33 15.06 46.79
C ALA A 464 -7.06 15.74 46.23
N GLY A 465 -7.12 16.20 44.97
CA GLY A 465 -6.10 17.02 44.32
C GLY A 465 -6.75 18.05 43.40
N ALA A 466 -6.62 19.31 43.78
CA ALA A 466 -7.26 20.47 43.15
C ALA A 466 -6.67 20.82 41.77
N PHE A 467 -7.55 21.08 40.80
CA PHE A 467 -7.21 21.72 39.52
C PHE A 467 -7.18 23.24 39.68
N LEU A 468 -5.99 23.85 39.52
CA LEU A 468 -5.85 25.29 39.33
C LEU A 468 -5.95 25.61 37.84
N ILE A 469 -7.09 26.20 37.45
CA ILE A 469 -7.29 26.86 36.15
C ILE A 469 -6.77 28.29 36.28
N GLY A 470 -5.57 28.54 35.75
CA GLY A 470 -5.03 29.89 35.59
C GLY A 470 -5.56 30.54 34.31
N ARG A 471 -6.66 31.30 34.41
CA ARG A 471 -7.05 32.31 33.42
C ARG A 471 -6.39 33.64 33.81
N THR A 472 -5.54 34.18 32.94
CA THR A 472 -5.13 35.60 33.01
C THR A 472 -5.62 36.33 31.77
N ARG A 473 -6.45 37.35 32.00
CA ARG A 473 -6.89 38.36 31.04
C ARG A 473 -6.14 39.67 31.32
N LEU A 474 -5.76 40.35 30.23
CA LEU A 474 -5.70 41.80 30.00
C LEU A 474 -4.68 42.69 30.74
N LEU A 475 -3.87 43.41 29.93
CA LEU A 475 -3.54 44.85 29.95
C LEU A 475 -2.76 45.14 28.64
N ARG A 476 -3.36 45.62 27.54
CA ARG A 476 -3.69 46.99 27.11
C ARG A 476 -2.53 48.01 27.13
N THR A 477 -2.41 48.71 25.98
CA THR A 477 -1.73 49.99 25.66
C THR A 477 -0.27 49.85 25.19
N ARG A 478 0.26 50.55 24.17
CA ARG A 478 -0.06 51.74 23.36
C ARG A 478 0.52 51.49 21.94
N ARG A 479 0.17 52.13 20.83
CA ARG A 479 -0.57 53.35 20.49
C ARG A 479 -1.04 53.22 19.05
#